data_AF-A0AAN5ND19-F1
#
_entry.id   AF-A0AAN5ND19-F1
#
_cell.length_a   1.000
_cell.length_b   1.000
_cell.length_c   1.000
_cell.angle_alpha   90.00
_cell.angle_beta   90.00
_cell.angle_gamma   90.00
#
_symmetry.space_group_name_H-M   'P 1'
#
loop_
_entity.id
_entity.type
_entity.pdbx_description
1 polymer ?
#
loop_
_entity_poly.entity_id
_entity_poly.type
_entity_poly.pdbx_seq_one_letter_code
_entity_poly.pdbx_strand_id
1 'polypeptide(L)'
;MIKDSNNKYMQKYISDNINTYIKNVFLKENFNLSPSIIKDKYPDEKIEYIIELLNLVDLNEDLLEEIIKKREFIIDDFTEITNKKAIDILLFNNRISINWDNLIFYFNNNGLDNYLIDCLNSKTNIKKLKNQSISEETITNCFDLKYKILLEERISNESIKSLKNLFHTPIEDINLSNVSEERLKNLIELDILSLTPQIYDNIAEKKESILLVEKNIEQFIIDKKNYKYILFDSEVKYILESKNISIEQKLRFLSILNDKELNLAENYKFIGKFVLKKNIPELFELEEEIIKLYFEELKENANTMSLSEIKLTLSKLKVQYEGFNILKSGSFKINIDDNLDKDFLDILKIKGVISSFTFLNDDEVKINRKQNKKLN
;
A
#
# COMPACT_ATOMS: atom_id res chain seq x y z
N MET A 1 -18.54 -14.15 49.64
CA MET A 1 -17.28 -13.59 50.20
C MET A 1 -17.59 -12.31 50.96
N ILE A 2 -16.76 -11.84 51.91
CA ILE A 2 -16.88 -10.63 52.78
C ILE A 2 -18.27 -9.95 52.84
N LYS A 3 -18.76 -9.32 51.76
CA LYS A 3 -20.10 -8.70 51.64
C LYS A 3 -21.30 -9.62 51.88
N ASP A 4 -21.18 -10.92 51.60
CA ASP A 4 -22.22 -11.93 51.89
C ASP A 4 -22.21 -12.37 53.37
N SER A 5 -21.21 -11.92 54.15
CA SER A 5 -21.22 -12.15 55.58
C SER A 5 -22.32 -11.34 56.23
N ASN A 6 -23.17 -11.98 57.02
CA ASN A 6 -24.17 -11.28 57.83
C ASN A 6 -23.53 -10.43 58.95
N ASN A 7 -22.19 -10.43 59.10
CA ASN A 7 -21.46 -9.72 60.15
C ASN A 7 -20.72 -8.48 59.62
N LYS A 8 -21.34 -7.30 59.80
CA LYS A 8 -20.78 -5.99 59.39
C LYS A 8 -19.43 -5.65 60.07
N TYR A 9 -19.19 -6.11 61.30
CA TYR A 9 -17.91 -5.87 61.97
C TYR A 9 -16.79 -6.67 61.32
N MET A 10 -17.07 -7.90 60.92
CA MET A 10 -16.10 -8.74 60.21
C MET A 10 -15.83 -8.21 58.80
N GLN A 11 -16.86 -7.68 58.12
CA GLN A 11 -16.68 -6.99 56.85
C GLN A 11 -15.73 -5.81 56.96
N LYS A 12 -15.98 -4.94 57.94
CA LYS A 12 -15.13 -3.78 58.20
C LYS A 12 -13.70 -4.18 58.55
N TYR A 13 -13.52 -5.17 59.43
CA TYR A 13 -12.20 -5.66 59.81
C TYR A 13 -11.40 -6.20 58.62
N ILE A 14 -12.03 -6.98 57.73
CA ILE A 14 -11.36 -7.51 56.55
C ILE A 14 -11.04 -6.38 55.56
N SER A 15 -11.95 -5.44 55.36
CA SER A 15 -11.71 -4.25 54.51
C SER A 15 -10.51 -3.44 55.01
N ASP A 16 -10.43 -3.19 56.32
CA ASP A 16 -9.35 -2.41 56.94
C ASP A 16 -8.00 -3.17 56.94
N ASN A 17 -7.99 -4.49 56.70
CA ASN A 17 -6.81 -5.36 56.73
C ASN A 17 -6.67 -6.21 55.46
N ILE A 18 -7.10 -5.67 54.33
CA ILE A 18 -7.35 -6.45 53.11
C ILE A 18 -6.10 -7.16 52.56
N ASN A 19 -4.94 -6.50 52.61
CA ASN A 19 -3.66 -7.07 52.20
C ASN A 19 -3.28 -8.30 53.06
N THR A 20 -3.51 -8.23 54.37
CA THR A 20 -3.27 -9.34 55.30
C THR A 20 -4.24 -10.49 55.05
N TYR A 21 -5.51 -10.20 54.79
CA TYR A 21 -6.52 -11.20 54.46
C TYR A 21 -6.17 -11.93 53.16
N ILE A 22 -5.86 -11.19 52.09
CA ILE A 22 -5.50 -11.79 50.80
C ILE A 22 -4.30 -12.69 50.96
N LYS A 23 -3.22 -12.20 51.59
CA LYS A 23 -1.99 -12.98 51.78
C LYS A 23 -2.17 -14.22 52.64
N ASN A 24 -2.98 -14.15 53.70
CA ASN A 24 -3.07 -15.22 54.70
C ASN A 24 -4.25 -16.17 54.52
N VAL A 25 -5.26 -15.77 53.74
CA VAL A 25 -6.49 -16.55 53.53
C VAL A 25 -6.61 -16.87 52.05
N PHE A 26 -6.87 -15.88 51.21
CA PHE A 26 -7.13 -16.07 49.78
C PHE A 26 -5.98 -16.75 49.03
N LEU A 27 -4.74 -16.29 49.25
CA LEU A 27 -3.54 -16.82 48.60
C LEU A 27 -2.95 -18.03 49.31
N LYS A 28 -3.33 -18.31 50.56
CA LYS A 28 -2.84 -19.48 51.32
C LYS A 28 -3.75 -20.69 51.27
N GLU A 29 -5.02 -20.52 50.87
CA GLU A 29 -5.89 -21.67 50.64
C GLU A 29 -5.22 -22.62 49.63
N ASN A 30 -4.84 -23.80 50.11
CA ASN A 30 -4.21 -24.87 49.35
C ASN A 30 -5.20 -25.43 48.31
N PHE A 31 -5.28 -24.79 47.15
CA PHE A 31 -5.88 -25.34 45.95
C PHE A 31 -4.81 -25.80 44.96
N ASN A 32 -4.04 -26.82 45.34
CA ASN A 32 -3.30 -27.66 44.38
C ASN A 32 -4.24 -28.70 43.76
N LEU A 33 -5.47 -28.30 43.41
CA LEU A 33 -6.44 -29.19 42.80
C LEU A 33 -6.48 -28.92 41.30
N SER A 34 -6.47 -29.99 40.51
CA SER A 34 -6.67 -29.95 39.05
C SER A 34 -7.85 -29.02 38.69
N PRO A 35 -7.79 -28.26 37.57
CA PRO A 35 -8.88 -27.40 37.11
C PRO A 35 -10.25 -28.10 37.06
N SER A 36 -10.26 -29.40 36.78
CA SER A 36 -11.46 -30.24 36.81
C SER A 36 -12.10 -30.39 38.20
N ILE A 37 -11.29 -30.42 39.27
CA ILE A 37 -11.77 -30.62 40.64
C ILE A 37 -12.23 -29.30 41.27
N ILE A 38 -11.64 -28.17 40.87
CA ILE A 38 -12.07 -26.84 41.33
C ILE A 38 -13.49 -26.55 40.83
N LYS A 39 -13.80 -26.89 39.58
CA LYS A 39 -15.12 -26.71 38.98
C LYS A 39 -16.23 -27.52 39.68
N ASP A 40 -15.88 -28.69 40.21
CA ASP A 40 -16.83 -29.59 40.90
C ASP A 40 -17.01 -29.26 42.40
N LYS A 41 -16.01 -28.67 43.07
CA LYS A 41 -16.06 -28.38 44.52
C LYS A 41 -16.34 -26.91 44.86
N TYR A 42 -15.95 -25.99 43.99
CA TYR A 42 -16.17 -24.55 44.12
C TYR A 42 -16.68 -24.01 42.78
N PRO A 43 -17.89 -24.42 42.38
CA PRO A 43 -18.46 -24.08 41.07
C PRO A 43 -18.64 -22.57 40.87
N ASP A 44 -18.63 -21.79 41.96
CA ASP A 44 -19.04 -20.39 42.00
C ASP A 44 -18.08 -19.48 42.78
N GLU A 45 -16.76 -19.60 42.62
CA GLU A 45 -15.99 -18.35 42.73
C GLU A 45 -16.27 -17.53 41.46
N LYS A 46 -17.37 -16.78 41.54
CA LYS A 46 -17.81 -15.90 40.49
C LYS A 46 -16.67 -14.96 40.13
N ILE A 47 -16.42 -14.80 38.84
CA ILE A 47 -15.46 -13.83 38.29
C ILE A 47 -15.69 -12.44 38.91
N GLU A 48 -16.95 -12.11 39.24
CA GLU A 48 -17.38 -10.96 40.04
C GLU A 48 -16.51 -10.74 41.30
N TYR A 49 -16.19 -11.78 42.07
CA TYR A 49 -15.37 -11.66 43.29
C TYR A 49 -13.91 -11.34 42.99
N ILE A 50 -13.36 -11.89 41.89
CA ILE A 50 -12.00 -11.58 41.46
C ILE A 50 -11.93 -10.12 41.03
N ILE A 51 -12.92 -9.65 40.25
CA ILE A 51 -13.04 -8.24 39.84
C ILE A 51 -13.12 -7.32 41.07
N GLU A 52 -13.96 -7.66 42.05
CA GLU A 52 -14.05 -6.90 43.29
C GLU A 52 -12.70 -6.76 43.99
N LEU A 53 -11.93 -7.85 44.07
CA LEU A 53 -10.60 -7.84 44.70
C LEU A 53 -9.61 -6.98 43.91
N LEU A 54 -9.61 -7.09 42.58
CA LEU A 54 -8.72 -6.33 41.70
C LEU A 54 -9.00 -4.82 41.77
N ASN A 55 -10.25 -4.43 42.02
CA ASN A 55 -10.67 -3.03 42.12
C ASN A 55 -10.37 -2.35 43.45
N LEU A 56 -9.82 -3.07 44.43
CA LEU A 56 -9.43 -2.49 45.71
C LEU A 56 -8.22 -1.56 45.55
N VAL A 57 -8.39 -0.29 45.89
CA VAL A 57 -7.37 0.77 45.72
C VAL A 57 -6.13 0.50 46.58
N ASP A 58 -6.30 -0.13 47.74
CA ASP A 58 -5.23 -0.35 48.72
C ASP A 58 -4.40 -1.62 48.48
N LEU A 59 -4.68 -2.36 47.40
CA LEU A 59 -3.86 -3.51 47.03
C LEU A 59 -2.51 -3.06 46.49
N ASN A 60 -1.44 -3.67 47.01
CA ASN A 60 -0.12 -3.50 46.41
C ASN A 60 0.02 -4.33 45.12
N GLU A 61 0.99 -3.95 44.30
CA GLU A 61 1.20 -4.53 42.97
C GLU A 61 1.59 -6.01 43.02
N ASP A 62 2.45 -6.39 43.98
CA ASP A 62 2.86 -7.78 44.21
C ASP A 62 1.64 -8.69 44.48
N LEU A 63 0.69 -8.25 45.32
CA LEU A 63 -0.51 -9.04 45.62
C LEU A 63 -1.46 -9.10 44.42
N LEU A 64 -1.58 -8.03 43.62
CA LEU A 64 -2.36 -8.09 42.37
C LEU A 64 -1.79 -9.15 41.43
N GLU A 65 -0.46 -9.16 41.27
CA GLU A 65 0.21 -10.13 40.42
C GLU A 65 0.04 -11.56 40.96
N GLU A 66 0.15 -11.77 42.28
CA GLU A 66 -0.11 -13.07 42.91
C GLU A 66 -1.57 -13.53 42.69
N ILE A 67 -2.57 -12.66 42.82
CA ILE A 67 -3.98 -13.00 42.55
C ILE A 67 -4.16 -13.42 41.09
N ILE A 68 -3.64 -12.65 40.15
CA ILE A 68 -3.82 -12.84 38.70
C ILE A 68 -3.11 -14.12 38.21
N LYS A 69 -1.92 -14.41 38.73
CA LYS A 69 -1.14 -15.60 38.35
C LYS A 69 -1.67 -16.87 38.98
N LYS A 70 -2.16 -16.80 40.22
CA LYS A 70 -2.55 -17.99 40.99
C LYS A 70 -3.82 -18.66 40.46
N ARG A 71 -4.72 -17.92 39.81
CA ARG A 71 -6.02 -18.45 39.38
C ARG A 71 -6.20 -18.41 37.87
N GLU A 72 -6.89 -19.42 37.35
CA GLU A 72 -7.28 -19.51 35.95
C GLU A 72 -8.67 -18.88 35.79
N PHE A 73 -8.71 -17.65 35.29
CA PHE A 73 -9.93 -16.91 35.00
C PHE A 73 -9.72 -16.06 33.75
N ILE A 74 -10.83 -15.63 33.15
CA ILE A 74 -10.85 -14.66 32.06
C ILE A 74 -11.92 -13.64 32.42
N ILE A 75 -11.55 -12.37 32.51
CA ILE A 75 -12.50 -11.26 32.59
C ILE A 75 -12.96 -10.96 31.17
N ASP A 76 -14.26 -10.74 30.98
CA ASP A 76 -14.80 -10.52 29.65
C ASP A 76 -14.71 -9.06 29.20
N ASP A 77 -14.85 -8.12 30.14
CA ASP A 77 -14.88 -6.68 29.86
C ASP A 77 -13.91 -5.91 30.78
N PHE A 78 -12.97 -5.17 30.19
CA PHE A 78 -12.03 -4.35 30.95
C PHE A 78 -12.68 -3.16 31.67
N THR A 79 -13.86 -2.71 31.23
CA THR A 79 -14.56 -1.58 31.86
C THR A 79 -14.94 -1.87 33.32
N GLU A 80 -15.03 -3.16 33.69
CA GLU A 80 -15.27 -3.61 35.05
C GLU A 80 -14.06 -3.40 35.98
N ILE A 81 -12.87 -3.11 35.44
CA ILE A 81 -11.62 -2.93 36.20
C ILE A 81 -11.31 -1.44 36.38
N THR A 82 -11.53 -0.94 37.59
CA THR A 82 -11.27 0.46 37.98
C THR A 82 -9.84 0.70 38.43
N ASN A 83 -9.14 -0.36 38.88
CA ASN A 83 -7.75 -0.24 39.31
C ASN A 83 -6.79 -0.32 38.12
N LYS A 84 -6.25 0.85 37.71
CA LYS A 84 -5.35 0.95 36.55
C LYS A 84 -4.12 0.05 36.64
N LYS A 85 -3.58 -0.21 37.83
CA LYS A 85 -2.40 -1.08 38.01
C LYS A 85 -2.70 -2.54 37.65
N ALA A 86 -3.95 -2.98 37.81
CA ALA A 86 -4.35 -4.34 37.49
C ALA A 86 -4.44 -4.56 35.97
N ILE A 87 -4.74 -3.51 35.19
CA ILE A 87 -5.02 -3.60 33.75
C ILE A 87 -3.82 -4.15 32.97
N ASP A 88 -2.61 -3.63 33.23
CA ASP A 88 -1.38 -4.09 32.57
C ASP A 88 -1.08 -5.56 32.89
N ILE A 89 -1.20 -5.92 34.16
CA ILE A 89 -0.93 -7.27 34.65
C ILE A 89 -1.95 -8.25 34.05
N LEU A 90 -3.22 -7.86 33.93
CA LEU A 90 -4.26 -8.67 33.29
C LEU A 90 -3.99 -8.91 31.81
N LEU A 91 -3.61 -7.86 31.05
CA LEU A 91 -3.29 -7.99 29.64
C LEU A 91 -2.07 -8.89 29.42
N PHE A 92 -0.98 -8.63 30.15
CA PHE A 92 0.26 -9.39 30.06
C PHE A 92 0.05 -10.89 30.34
N ASN A 93 -0.76 -11.22 31.35
CA ASN A 93 -1.05 -12.61 31.72
C ASN A 93 -2.20 -13.24 30.90
N ASN A 94 -2.72 -12.56 29.86
CA ASN A 94 -3.87 -13.00 29.05
C ASN A 94 -5.10 -13.40 29.89
N ARG A 95 -5.37 -12.64 30.97
CA ARG A 95 -6.51 -12.83 31.88
C ARG A 95 -7.73 -11.99 31.51
N ILE A 96 -7.69 -11.37 30.35
CA ILE A 96 -8.79 -10.64 29.72
C ILE A 96 -9.17 -11.34 28.41
N SER A 97 -10.46 -11.32 28.08
CA SER A 97 -10.95 -11.72 26.76
C SER A 97 -10.33 -10.81 25.69
N ILE A 98 -9.54 -11.40 24.80
CA ILE A 98 -8.83 -10.67 23.73
C ILE A 98 -9.83 -10.36 22.63
N ASN A 99 -10.36 -9.14 22.68
CA ASN A 99 -11.31 -8.59 21.74
C ASN A 99 -11.01 -7.09 21.50
N TRP A 100 -11.50 -6.51 20.40
CA TRP A 100 -11.20 -5.11 20.07
C TRP A 100 -11.67 -4.11 21.11
N ASP A 101 -12.84 -4.31 21.72
CA ASP A 101 -13.40 -3.38 22.71
C ASP A 101 -12.48 -3.26 23.94
N ASN A 102 -11.97 -4.39 24.43
CA ASN A 102 -10.98 -4.43 25.50
C ASN A 102 -9.65 -3.79 25.08
N LEU A 103 -9.14 -4.09 23.88
CA LEU A 103 -7.87 -3.50 23.43
C LEU A 103 -7.96 -1.98 23.24
N ILE A 104 -9.11 -1.46 22.81
CA ILE A 104 -9.35 -0.02 22.67
C ILE A 104 -9.52 0.62 24.04
N PHE A 105 -10.24 -0.01 24.97
CA PHE A 105 -10.33 0.45 26.35
C PHE A 105 -8.93 0.54 26.98
N TYR A 106 -8.10 -0.48 26.80
CA TYR A 106 -6.72 -0.50 27.27
C TYR A 106 -5.93 0.66 26.67
N PHE A 107 -5.97 0.80 25.33
CA PHE A 107 -5.27 1.85 24.61
C PHE A 107 -5.68 3.26 25.07
N ASN A 108 -6.97 3.50 25.30
CA ASN A 108 -7.47 4.80 25.75
C ASN A 108 -6.98 5.16 27.16
N ASN A 109 -6.64 4.17 27.99
CA ASN A 109 -6.14 4.40 29.35
C ASN A 109 -4.61 4.48 29.41
N ASN A 110 -3.90 3.63 28.65
CA ASN A 110 -2.46 3.39 28.81
C ASN A 110 -1.64 3.70 27.54
N GLY A 111 -2.30 3.89 26.39
CA GLY A 111 -1.66 4.11 25.10
C GLY A 111 -1.19 2.82 24.43
N LEU A 112 -0.31 2.98 23.43
CA LEU A 112 0.36 1.86 22.75
C LEU A 112 1.72 1.63 23.41
N ASP A 113 1.73 0.80 24.45
CA ASP A 113 2.91 0.44 25.21
C ASP A 113 3.42 -0.97 24.87
N ASN A 114 4.42 -1.46 25.61
CA ASN A 114 5.01 -2.78 25.35
C ASN A 114 4.00 -3.92 25.54
N TYR A 115 3.10 -3.83 26.51
CA TYR A 115 2.11 -4.88 26.79
C TYR A 115 1.12 -5.01 25.65
N LEU A 116 0.60 -3.89 25.14
CA LEU A 116 -0.29 -3.91 23.98
C LEU A 116 0.43 -4.35 22.71
N ILE A 117 1.67 -3.91 22.48
CA ILE A 117 2.48 -4.34 21.32
C ILE A 117 2.73 -5.85 21.36
N ASP A 118 3.12 -6.41 22.50
CA ASP A 118 3.35 -7.84 22.67
C ASP A 118 2.05 -8.63 22.46
N CYS A 119 0.93 -8.10 22.96
CA CYS A 119 -0.39 -8.68 22.72
C CYS A 119 -0.74 -8.69 21.22
N LEU A 120 -0.50 -7.60 20.49
CA LEU A 120 -0.77 -7.48 19.06
C LEU A 120 0.17 -8.31 18.18
N ASN A 121 1.37 -8.64 18.67
CA ASN A 121 2.32 -9.54 18.01
C ASN A 121 2.12 -11.03 18.36
N SER A 122 1.34 -11.34 19.40
CA SER A 122 1.11 -12.71 19.83
C SER A 122 0.26 -13.48 18.82
N LYS A 123 0.82 -14.56 18.25
CA LYS A 123 0.10 -15.45 17.30
C LYS A 123 -1.23 -15.95 17.86
N THR A 124 -1.31 -16.21 19.16
CA THR A 124 -2.54 -16.70 19.82
C THR A 124 -3.61 -15.61 19.86
N ASN A 125 -3.20 -14.37 20.17
CA ASN A 125 -4.12 -13.24 20.28
C ASN A 125 -4.57 -12.75 18.90
N ILE A 126 -3.66 -12.67 17.93
CA ILE A 126 -3.97 -12.37 16.53
C ILE A 126 -5.02 -13.34 15.98
N LYS A 127 -4.91 -14.64 16.28
CA LYS A 127 -5.90 -15.64 15.83
C LYS A 127 -7.32 -15.33 16.33
N LYS A 128 -7.46 -14.77 17.53
CA LYS A 128 -8.74 -14.35 18.10
C LYS A 128 -9.25 -13.08 17.41
N LEU A 129 -8.38 -12.10 17.20
CA LEU A 129 -8.73 -10.79 16.63
C LEU A 129 -9.04 -10.81 15.12
N LYS A 130 -8.32 -11.62 14.35
CA LYS A 130 -8.33 -11.60 12.87
C LYS A 130 -9.73 -11.76 12.25
N ASN A 131 -10.60 -12.56 12.87
CA ASN A 131 -11.94 -12.86 12.36
C ASN A 131 -13.03 -12.15 13.15
N GLN A 132 -12.66 -11.31 14.11
CA GLN A 132 -13.63 -10.62 14.94
C GLN A 132 -14.27 -9.48 14.15
N SER A 133 -15.60 -9.40 14.19
CA SER A 133 -16.35 -8.23 13.76
C SER A 133 -16.08 -7.06 14.72
N ILE A 134 -15.87 -5.87 14.18
CA ILE A 134 -15.67 -4.65 14.95
C ILE A 134 -16.94 -3.83 14.82
N SER A 135 -17.50 -3.39 15.95
CA SER A 135 -18.70 -2.55 15.93
C SER A 135 -18.40 -1.16 15.34
N GLU A 136 -19.39 -0.46 14.79
CA GLU A 136 -19.21 0.90 14.25
C GLU A 136 -18.76 1.91 15.33
N GLU A 137 -19.25 1.75 16.56
CA GLU A 137 -18.85 2.57 17.71
C GLU A 137 -17.36 2.38 18.02
N THR A 138 -16.94 1.12 18.07
CA THR A 138 -15.54 0.71 18.26
C THR A 138 -14.65 1.23 17.13
N ILE A 139 -15.13 1.20 15.87
CA ILE A 139 -14.44 1.74 14.70
C ILE A 139 -14.16 3.23 14.82
N THR A 140 -15.14 3.99 15.32
CA THR A 140 -15.04 5.45 15.48
C THR A 140 -14.06 5.80 16.60
N ASN A 141 -14.09 5.05 17.70
CA ASN A 141 -13.23 5.28 18.86
C ASN A 141 -11.79 4.76 18.70
N CYS A 142 -11.47 4.02 17.64
CA CYS A 142 -10.15 3.40 17.45
C CYS A 142 -9.26 4.08 16.42
N PHE A 143 -9.60 5.30 15.99
CA PHE A 143 -8.80 6.03 14.99
C PHE A 143 -7.34 6.18 15.47
N ASP A 144 -7.11 6.72 16.66
CA ASP A 144 -5.75 6.89 17.19
C ASP A 144 -4.99 5.56 17.33
N LEU A 145 -5.69 4.49 17.71
CA LEU A 145 -5.09 3.16 17.84
C LEU A 145 -4.61 2.64 16.48
N LYS A 146 -5.45 2.72 15.44
CA LYS A 146 -5.11 2.31 14.07
C LYS A 146 -3.81 2.97 13.61
N TYR A 147 -3.72 4.29 13.79
CA TYR A 147 -2.57 5.08 13.37
C TYR A 147 -1.31 4.66 14.10
N LYS A 148 -1.37 4.56 15.43
CA LYS A 148 -0.22 4.14 16.22
C LYS A 148 0.21 2.72 15.88
N ILE A 149 -0.73 1.81 15.58
CA ILE A 149 -0.39 0.46 15.13
C ILE A 149 0.39 0.49 13.80
N LEU A 150 -0.03 1.30 12.83
CA LEU A 150 0.63 1.36 11.52
C LEU A 150 2.03 1.97 11.57
N LEU A 151 2.25 2.92 12.47
CA LEU A 151 3.52 3.66 12.60
C LEU A 151 4.52 2.99 13.56
N GLU A 152 4.07 2.04 14.38
CA GLU A 152 4.93 1.35 15.35
C GLU A 152 5.71 0.19 14.70
N GLU A 153 7.01 0.39 14.49
CA GLU A 153 7.88 -0.61 13.85
C GLU A 153 8.04 -1.90 14.67
N ARG A 154 7.81 -1.87 16.00
CA ARG A 154 7.84 -3.08 16.83
C ARG A 154 6.66 -4.02 16.59
N ILE A 155 5.57 -3.55 16.00
CA ILE A 155 4.48 -4.43 15.56
C ILE A 155 4.88 -5.05 14.24
N SER A 156 5.06 -6.36 14.19
CA SER A 156 5.54 -7.05 12.98
C SER A 156 4.63 -6.87 11.76
N ASN A 157 5.22 -6.95 10.57
CA ASN A 157 4.51 -6.87 9.29
C ASN A 157 3.45 -7.99 9.16
N GLU A 158 3.75 -9.19 9.65
CA GLU A 158 2.82 -10.33 9.68
C GLU A 158 1.61 -10.07 10.58
N SER A 159 1.80 -9.32 11.67
CA SER A 159 0.72 -8.94 12.56
C SER A 159 -0.21 -7.94 11.88
N ILE A 160 0.33 -6.92 11.22
CA ILE A 160 -0.50 -5.98 10.43
C ILE A 160 -1.27 -6.70 9.33
N LYS A 161 -0.62 -7.60 8.57
CA LYS A 161 -1.30 -8.44 7.56
C LYS A 161 -2.47 -9.22 8.14
N SER A 162 -2.32 -9.71 9.37
CA SER A 162 -3.33 -10.51 10.04
C SER A 162 -4.46 -9.66 10.63
N LEU A 163 -4.19 -8.42 11.00
CA LEU A 163 -5.14 -7.47 11.58
C LEU A 163 -5.82 -6.57 10.51
N LYS A 164 -5.81 -6.97 9.24
CA LYS A 164 -6.40 -6.20 8.14
C LYS A 164 -7.88 -5.81 8.36
N ASN A 165 -8.63 -6.60 9.13
CA ASN A 165 -10.03 -6.33 9.47
C ASN A 165 -10.21 -5.05 10.30
N LEU A 166 -9.18 -4.65 11.07
CA LEU A 166 -9.18 -3.37 11.77
C LEU A 166 -9.30 -2.20 10.78
N PHE A 167 -8.66 -2.33 9.62
CA PHE A 167 -8.55 -1.33 8.57
C PHE A 167 -9.59 -1.53 7.46
N HIS A 168 -10.84 -1.83 7.82
CA HIS A 168 -11.93 -2.04 6.87
C HIS A 168 -12.24 -0.81 6.00
N THR A 169 -11.97 0.40 6.51
CA THR A 169 -12.01 1.65 5.75
C THR A 169 -10.58 2.09 5.49
N PRO A 170 -10.19 2.32 4.22
CA PRO A 170 -8.89 2.86 3.88
C PRO A 170 -8.59 4.17 4.61
N ILE A 171 -7.34 4.36 5.01
CA ILE A 171 -6.88 5.56 5.69
C ILE A 171 -6.52 6.61 4.63
N GLU A 172 -7.03 7.83 4.83
CA GLU A 172 -6.90 8.94 3.87
C GLU A 172 -5.86 9.99 4.28
N ASP A 173 -5.52 10.09 5.57
CA ASP A 173 -4.67 11.13 6.12
C ASP A 173 -3.70 10.55 7.14
N ILE A 174 -2.48 10.15 6.75
CA ILE A 174 -1.45 9.70 7.71
C ILE A 174 -0.05 10.07 7.20
N ASN A 175 0.84 10.44 8.13
CA ASN A 175 2.25 10.65 7.79
C ASN A 175 3.04 9.34 7.88
N LEU A 176 3.42 8.82 6.70
CA LEU A 176 4.16 7.56 6.54
C LEU A 176 5.63 7.78 6.15
N SER A 177 6.17 9.00 6.29
CA SER A 177 7.54 9.33 5.87
C SER A 177 8.60 8.41 6.49
N ASN A 178 8.39 8.01 7.75
CA ASN A 178 9.33 7.21 8.53
C ASN A 178 9.08 5.70 8.44
N VAL A 179 8.04 5.28 7.74
CA VAL A 179 7.67 3.86 7.62
C VAL A 179 8.62 3.14 6.67
N SER A 180 9.03 1.92 7.02
CA SER A 180 9.86 1.07 6.16
C SER A 180 9.20 0.73 4.81
N GLU A 181 10.02 0.48 3.77
CA GLU A 181 9.53 0.09 2.43
C GLU A 181 8.67 -1.18 2.47
N GLU A 182 9.09 -2.18 3.25
CA GLU A 182 8.34 -3.43 3.39
C GLU A 182 6.98 -3.21 4.03
N ARG A 183 6.91 -2.37 5.08
CA ARG A 183 5.64 -1.98 5.69
C ARG A 183 4.76 -1.26 4.69
N LEU A 184 5.28 -0.23 4.02
CA LEU A 184 4.54 0.56 3.05
C LEU A 184 3.92 -0.35 1.97
N LYS A 185 4.73 -1.24 1.40
CA LYS A 185 4.25 -2.24 0.43
C LYS A 185 3.09 -3.06 0.98
N ASN A 186 3.19 -3.57 2.20
CA ASN A 186 2.11 -4.35 2.82
C ASN A 186 0.84 -3.52 2.99
N LEU A 187 0.95 -2.26 3.39
CA LEU A 187 -0.22 -1.37 3.55
C LEU A 187 -0.93 -1.12 2.21
N ILE A 188 -0.16 -0.92 1.13
CA ILE A 188 -0.69 -0.73 -0.22
C ILE A 188 -1.34 -2.02 -0.74
N GLU A 189 -0.66 -3.16 -0.63
CA GLU A 189 -1.16 -4.46 -1.11
C GLU A 189 -2.46 -4.88 -0.41
N LEU A 190 -2.63 -4.51 0.87
CA LEU A 190 -3.80 -4.83 1.68
C LEU A 190 -4.97 -3.83 1.56
N ASP A 191 -4.86 -2.81 0.71
CA ASP A 191 -5.86 -1.73 0.56
C ASP A 191 -6.12 -0.94 1.86
N ILE A 192 -5.10 -0.81 2.71
CA ILE A 192 -5.20 -0.06 3.97
C ILE A 192 -5.08 1.45 3.72
N LEU A 193 -4.42 1.87 2.64
CA LEU A 193 -4.18 3.27 2.31
C LEU A 193 -5.00 3.70 1.10
N SER A 194 -5.66 4.84 1.20
CA SER A 194 -6.21 5.55 0.05
C SER A 194 -5.10 6.31 -0.67
N LEU A 195 -5.23 6.46 -1.98
CA LEU A 195 -4.42 7.41 -2.73
C LEU A 195 -4.99 8.82 -2.51
N THR A 196 -4.35 9.59 -1.63
CA THR A 196 -4.61 11.03 -1.44
C THR A 196 -3.32 11.82 -1.68
N PRO A 197 -3.40 13.12 -2.04
CA PRO A 197 -2.20 13.96 -2.17
C PRO A 197 -1.35 13.96 -0.91
N GLN A 198 -1.99 14.01 0.26
CA GLN A 198 -1.29 14.02 1.54
C GLN A 198 -0.54 12.72 1.80
N ILE A 199 -1.14 11.57 1.56
CA ILE A 199 -0.45 10.28 1.72
C ILE A 199 0.67 10.16 0.70
N TYR A 200 0.38 10.40 -0.58
CA TYR A 200 1.34 10.16 -1.65
C TYR A 200 2.56 11.08 -1.52
N ASP A 201 2.37 12.38 -1.27
CA ASP A 201 3.48 13.32 -1.09
C ASP A 201 4.41 12.92 0.09
N ASN A 202 3.89 12.26 1.13
CA ASN A 202 4.69 11.78 2.27
C ASN A 202 5.56 10.55 1.94
N ILE A 203 5.19 9.78 0.91
CA ILE A 203 5.85 8.54 0.54
C ILE A 203 6.49 8.58 -0.84
N ALA A 204 6.31 9.65 -1.62
CA ALA A 204 6.57 9.62 -3.06
C ALA A 204 8.01 9.22 -3.41
N GLU A 205 8.99 9.65 -2.61
CA GLU A 205 10.41 9.30 -2.78
C GLU A 205 10.75 7.84 -2.44
N LYS A 206 9.82 7.09 -1.81
CA LYS A 206 9.99 5.68 -1.49
C LYS A 206 9.73 4.82 -2.71
N LYS A 207 10.52 3.76 -2.87
CA LYS A 207 10.47 2.88 -4.05
C LYS A 207 9.09 2.23 -4.24
N GLU A 208 8.44 1.85 -3.15
CA GLU A 208 7.16 1.14 -3.21
C GLU A 208 5.96 2.10 -3.36
N SER A 209 6.17 3.42 -3.40
CA SER A 209 5.09 4.42 -3.52
C SER A 209 4.29 4.30 -4.83
N ILE A 210 4.97 3.95 -5.92
CA ILE A 210 4.38 3.81 -7.25
C ILE A 210 3.32 2.71 -7.30
N LEU A 211 3.37 1.72 -6.40
CA LEU A 211 2.33 0.69 -6.27
C LEU A 211 0.98 1.28 -5.90
N LEU A 212 0.96 2.35 -5.09
CA LEU A 212 -0.29 3.01 -4.69
C LEU A 212 -0.94 3.71 -5.89
N VAL A 213 -0.13 4.31 -6.76
CA VAL A 213 -0.56 4.89 -8.04
C VAL A 213 -1.06 3.80 -8.97
N GLU A 214 -0.33 2.68 -9.10
CA GLU A 214 -0.73 1.57 -9.98
C GLU A 214 -2.13 1.04 -9.61
N LYS A 215 -2.38 0.81 -8.32
CA LYS A 215 -3.68 0.33 -7.82
C LYS A 215 -4.81 1.35 -7.98
N ASN A 216 -4.49 2.65 -8.02
CA ASN A 216 -5.46 3.75 -8.04
C ASN A 216 -5.25 4.68 -9.24
N ILE A 217 -4.87 4.11 -10.40
CA ILE A 217 -4.41 4.90 -11.56
C ILE A 217 -5.45 5.92 -12.03
N GLU A 218 -6.74 5.58 -11.99
CA GLU A 218 -7.82 6.50 -12.36
C GLU A 218 -7.87 7.71 -11.45
N GLN A 219 -7.79 7.50 -10.14
CA GLN A 219 -7.79 8.58 -9.16
C GLN A 219 -6.55 9.46 -9.33
N PHE A 220 -5.38 8.85 -9.57
CA PHE A 220 -4.16 9.59 -9.85
C PHE A 220 -4.29 10.47 -11.09
N ILE A 221 -4.88 9.95 -12.18
CA ILE A 221 -5.06 10.71 -13.42
C ILE A 221 -5.99 11.91 -13.20
N ILE A 222 -7.13 11.70 -12.52
CA ILE A 222 -8.12 12.74 -12.26
C ILE A 222 -7.52 13.86 -11.39
N ASP A 223 -6.75 13.49 -10.38
CA ASP A 223 -6.24 14.42 -9.38
C ASP A 223 -4.78 14.84 -9.58
N LYS A 224 -4.16 14.53 -10.73
CA LYS A 224 -2.70 14.77 -10.97
C LYS A 224 -2.22 16.15 -10.50
N LYS A 225 -2.99 17.19 -10.79
CA LYS A 225 -2.69 18.60 -10.43
C LYS A 225 -2.57 18.86 -8.92
N ASN A 226 -3.12 17.97 -8.08
CA ASN A 226 -3.13 18.10 -6.64
C ASN A 226 -1.90 17.45 -5.99
N TYR A 227 -1.16 16.60 -6.72
CA TYR A 227 0.07 15.97 -6.23
C TYR A 227 1.27 16.86 -6.54
N LYS A 228 2.16 17.04 -5.56
CA LYS A 228 3.36 17.88 -5.74
C LYS A 228 4.49 17.12 -6.39
N TYR A 229 4.53 15.81 -6.17
CA TYR A 229 5.58 14.95 -6.67
C TYR A 229 5.54 14.79 -8.20
N ILE A 230 6.73 14.85 -8.79
CA ILE A 230 6.99 14.66 -10.22
C ILE A 230 7.54 13.24 -10.37
N LEU A 231 6.90 12.41 -11.19
CA LEU A 231 7.31 11.03 -11.38
C LEU A 231 8.67 10.96 -12.08
N PHE A 232 9.52 10.04 -11.62
CA PHE A 232 10.76 9.70 -12.32
C PHE A 232 10.49 8.81 -13.54
N ASP A 233 11.40 8.82 -14.50
CA ASP A 233 11.39 7.96 -15.69
C ASP A 233 11.13 6.48 -15.39
N SER A 234 11.73 5.97 -14.32
CA SER A 234 11.56 4.58 -13.90
C SER A 234 10.12 4.28 -13.45
N GLU A 235 9.46 5.25 -12.84
CA GLU A 235 8.07 5.14 -12.36
C GLU A 235 7.09 5.25 -13.53
N VAL A 236 7.34 6.16 -14.46
CA VAL A 236 6.58 6.25 -15.72
C VAL A 236 6.67 4.94 -16.50
N LYS A 237 7.89 4.39 -16.64
CA LYS A 237 8.10 3.06 -17.26
C LYS A 237 7.34 1.98 -16.51
N TYR A 238 7.41 1.96 -15.18
CA TYR A 238 6.70 0.99 -14.35
C TYR A 238 5.19 0.96 -14.65
N ILE A 239 4.54 2.12 -14.67
CA ILE A 239 3.10 2.25 -14.98
C ILE A 239 2.79 1.79 -16.42
N LEU A 240 3.62 2.16 -17.40
CA LEU A 240 3.42 1.77 -18.79
C LEU A 240 3.68 0.28 -19.06
N GLU A 241 4.53 -0.38 -18.27
CA GLU A 241 4.78 -1.82 -18.34
C GLU A 241 3.80 -2.64 -17.50
N SER A 242 3.07 -2.02 -16.57
CA SER A 242 2.12 -2.71 -15.69
C SER A 242 1.09 -3.52 -16.48
N LYS A 243 0.84 -4.75 -16.02
CA LYS A 243 -0.21 -5.62 -16.58
C LYS A 243 -1.59 -5.34 -15.98
N ASN A 244 -1.64 -4.62 -14.86
CA ASN A 244 -2.88 -4.30 -14.14
C ASN A 244 -3.57 -3.06 -14.71
N ILE A 245 -2.86 -2.26 -15.50
CA ILE A 245 -3.35 -1.03 -16.10
C ILE A 245 -3.68 -1.28 -17.58
N SER A 246 -4.88 -0.89 -17.99
CA SER A 246 -5.32 -1.05 -19.38
C SER A 246 -4.54 -0.15 -20.34
N ILE A 247 -4.60 -0.44 -21.64
CA ILE A 247 -3.95 0.41 -22.65
C ILE A 247 -4.59 1.80 -22.65
N GLU A 248 -5.92 1.89 -22.53
CA GLU A 248 -6.66 3.15 -22.48
C GLU A 248 -6.22 4.02 -21.28
N GLN A 249 -6.01 3.38 -20.12
CA GLN A 249 -5.50 4.06 -18.93
C GLN A 249 -4.07 4.57 -19.10
N LYS A 250 -3.19 3.78 -19.71
CA LYS A 250 -1.81 4.19 -20.01
C LYS A 250 -1.76 5.41 -20.93
N LEU A 251 -2.65 5.47 -21.91
CA LEU A 251 -2.73 6.60 -22.84
C LEU A 251 -3.22 7.87 -22.14
N ARG A 252 -4.24 7.77 -21.28
CA ARG A 252 -4.70 8.88 -20.43
C ARG A 252 -3.67 9.31 -19.40
N PHE A 253 -2.89 8.37 -18.87
CA PHE A 253 -1.75 8.66 -18.01
C PHE A 253 -0.69 9.47 -18.77
N LEU A 254 -0.33 9.08 -19.99
CA LEU A 254 0.61 9.85 -20.81
C LEU A 254 0.14 11.28 -21.08
N SER A 255 -1.16 11.51 -21.27
CA SER A 255 -1.69 12.85 -21.59
C SER A 255 -1.64 13.86 -20.43
N ILE A 256 -1.37 13.40 -19.21
CA ILE A 256 -1.30 14.26 -18.01
C ILE A 256 0.13 14.50 -17.52
N LEU A 257 1.13 13.85 -18.12
CA LEU A 257 2.53 14.01 -17.73
C LEU A 257 3.10 15.29 -18.33
N ASN A 258 3.97 15.95 -17.57
CA ASN A 258 4.73 17.10 -18.08
C ASN A 258 6.04 16.66 -18.76
N ASP A 259 6.69 17.58 -19.47
CA ASP A 259 7.94 17.32 -20.23
C ASP A 259 9.05 16.67 -19.39
N LYS A 260 9.17 17.02 -18.10
CA LYS A 260 10.17 16.43 -17.21
C LYS A 260 9.85 14.98 -16.85
N GLU A 261 8.57 14.66 -16.68
CA GLU A 261 8.12 13.28 -16.39
C GLU A 261 8.20 12.40 -17.65
N LEU A 262 7.89 12.98 -18.81
CA LEU A 262 8.02 12.27 -20.10
C LEU A 262 9.49 11.98 -20.42
N ASN A 263 10.38 12.95 -20.16
CA ASN A 263 11.81 12.91 -20.47
C ASN A 263 12.07 12.29 -21.86
N LEU A 264 11.48 12.88 -22.90
CA LEU A 264 11.47 12.27 -24.23
C LEU A 264 12.87 12.09 -24.80
N ALA A 265 13.84 12.93 -24.44
CA ALA A 265 15.24 12.78 -24.84
C ALA A 265 15.78 11.36 -24.56
N GLU A 266 15.38 10.76 -23.44
CA GLU A 266 15.81 9.41 -23.06
C GLU A 266 14.73 8.35 -23.36
N ASN A 267 13.45 8.73 -23.40
CA ASN A 267 12.33 7.78 -23.37
C ASN A 267 11.47 7.71 -24.62
N TYR A 268 11.68 8.55 -25.64
CA TYR A 268 10.79 8.62 -26.81
C TYR A 268 10.58 7.26 -27.50
N LYS A 269 11.59 6.40 -27.55
CA LYS A 269 11.46 5.05 -28.14
C LYS A 269 10.54 4.13 -27.35
N PHE A 270 10.55 4.28 -26.02
CA PHE A 270 9.74 3.48 -25.13
C PHE A 270 8.29 3.96 -25.17
N ILE A 271 8.07 5.28 -24.99
CA ILE A 271 6.75 5.91 -25.04
C ILE A 271 6.13 5.78 -26.43
N GLY A 272 6.94 5.88 -27.49
CA GLY A 272 6.54 5.72 -28.89
C GLY A 272 5.83 4.39 -29.19
N LYS A 273 6.12 3.31 -28.43
CA LYS A 273 5.42 2.03 -28.58
C LYS A 273 3.92 2.12 -28.29
N PHE A 274 3.50 3.11 -27.52
CA PHE A 274 2.11 3.31 -27.10
C PHE A 274 1.38 4.30 -28.01
N VAL A 275 2.06 5.35 -28.49
CA VAL A 275 1.38 6.48 -29.15
C VAL A 275 1.38 6.43 -30.69
N LEU A 276 2.47 6.00 -31.33
CA LEU A 276 2.73 6.19 -32.77
C LEU A 276 1.79 5.47 -33.76
N LYS A 277 0.87 4.64 -33.27
CA LYS A 277 -0.08 3.88 -34.12
C LYS A 277 -1.54 4.01 -33.72
N LYS A 278 -1.85 4.86 -32.74
CA LYS A 278 -3.19 4.90 -32.14
C LYS A 278 -4.03 6.08 -32.58
N ASN A 279 -3.43 7.10 -33.20
CA ASN A 279 -4.09 8.33 -33.66
C ASN A 279 -5.05 8.87 -32.61
N ILE A 280 -4.50 9.21 -31.43
CA ILE A 280 -5.25 9.66 -30.25
C ILE A 280 -5.19 11.18 -30.22
N PRO A 281 -6.32 11.89 -30.39
CA PRO A 281 -6.32 13.35 -30.46
C PRO A 281 -5.63 14.03 -29.28
N GLU A 282 -5.83 13.52 -28.06
CA GLU A 282 -5.27 14.05 -26.82
C GLU A 282 -3.75 13.89 -26.71
N LEU A 283 -3.15 13.04 -27.54
CA LEU A 283 -1.71 12.77 -27.57
C LEU A 283 -1.05 13.25 -28.86
N PHE A 284 -1.76 14.04 -29.69
CA PHE A 284 -1.24 14.47 -30.99
C PHE A 284 0.08 15.23 -30.87
N GLU A 285 0.19 16.18 -29.94
CA GLU A 285 1.42 16.95 -29.72
C GLU A 285 2.59 16.05 -29.30
N LEU A 286 2.34 15.13 -28.36
CA LEU A 286 3.31 14.13 -27.93
C LEU A 286 3.74 13.20 -29.07
N GLU A 287 2.79 12.79 -29.92
CA GLU A 287 3.05 11.96 -31.10
C GLU A 287 3.99 12.68 -32.07
N GLU A 288 3.73 13.96 -32.40
CA GLU A 288 4.59 14.75 -33.30
C GLU A 288 6.00 14.94 -32.74
N GLU A 289 6.12 15.21 -31.44
CA GLU A 289 7.43 15.38 -30.80
C GLU A 289 8.26 14.09 -30.84
N ILE A 290 7.63 12.95 -30.56
CA ILE A 290 8.30 11.64 -30.66
C ILE A 290 8.71 11.35 -32.11
N ILE A 291 7.86 11.66 -33.09
CA ILE A 291 8.20 11.49 -34.51
C ILE A 291 9.43 12.32 -34.86
N LYS A 292 9.46 13.59 -34.45
CA LYS A 292 10.59 14.47 -34.68
C LYS A 292 11.89 13.88 -34.12
N LEU A 293 11.88 13.39 -32.87
CA LEU A 293 13.06 12.76 -32.25
C LEU A 293 13.54 11.52 -33.00
N TYR A 294 12.61 10.69 -33.52
CA TYR A 294 12.98 9.57 -34.38
C TYR A 294 13.63 10.02 -35.69
N PHE A 295 13.15 11.11 -36.30
CA PHE A 295 13.73 11.64 -37.52
C PHE A 295 15.09 12.31 -37.28
N GLU A 296 15.28 13.00 -36.16
CA GLU A 296 16.59 13.51 -35.72
C GLU A 296 17.60 12.36 -35.58
N GLU A 297 17.23 11.28 -34.87
CA GLU A 297 18.09 10.09 -34.77
C GLU A 297 18.42 9.50 -36.14
N LEU A 298 17.42 9.37 -37.02
CA LEU A 298 17.62 8.84 -38.38
C LEU A 298 18.54 9.74 -39.20
N LYS A 299 18.42 11.07 -39.13
CA LYS A 299 19.28 12.01 -39.85
C LYS A 299 20.73 11.92 -39.36
N GLU A 300 20.95 11.83 -38.06
CA GLU A 300 22.28 11.71 -37.45
C GLU A 300 22.95 10.35 -37.75
N ASN A 301 22.17 9.27 -37.70
CA ASN A 301 22.70 7.90 -37.70
C ASN A 301 22.44 7.12 -39.00
N ALA A 302 21.75 7.67 -40.00
CA ALA A 302 21.49 6.96 -41.26
C ALA A 302 22.76 6.43 -41.93
N ASN A 303 23.90 7.08 -41.69
CA ASN A 303 25.19 6.65 -42.22
C ASN A 303 25.73 5.35 -41.59
N THR A 304 25.38 5.06 -40.34
CA THR A 304 25.82 3.87 -39.60
C THR A 304 24.74 2.79 -39.51
N MET A 305 23.47 3.18 -39.61
CA MET A 305 22.33 2.24 -39.61
C MET A 305 22.26 1.38 -40.88
N SER A 306 21.80 0.15 -40.71
CA SER A 306 21.47 -0.75 -41.81
C SER A 306 20.18 -0.34 -42.52
N LEU A 307 20.05 -0.76 -43.78
CA LEU A 307 18.84 -0.58 -44.59
C LEU A 307 17.57 -1.09 -43.86
N SER A 308 17.67 -2.26 -43.22
CA SER A 308 16.58 -2.89 -42.49
C SER A 308 16.16 -2.08 -41.27
N GLU A 309 17.11 -1.50 -40.54
CA GLU A 309 16.81 -0.68 -39.36
C GLU A 309 16.08 0.59 -39.76
N ILE A 310 16.57 1.31 -40.78
CA ILE A 310 15.92 2.54 -41.26
C ILE A 310 14.48 2.26 -41.71
N LYS A 311 14.27 1.19 -42.50
CA LYS A 311 12.92 0.79 -42.96
C LYS A 311 12.00 0.44 -41.80
N LEU A 312 12.51 -0.32 -40.83
CA LEU A 312 11.73 -0.74 -39.67
C LEU A 312 11.33 0.47 -38.82
N THR A 313 12.26 1.38 -38.54
CA THR A 313 12.00 2.60 -37.76
C THR A 313 10.93 3.47 -38.42
N LEU A 314 11.08 3.81 -39.71
CA LEU A 314 10.10 4.62 -40.45
C LEU A 314 8.69 4.01 -40.38
N SER A 315 8.55 2.69 -40.53
CA SER A 315 7.24 2.03 -40.48
C SER A 315 6.55 1.99 -39.12
N LYS A 316 7.26 2.39 -38.06
CA LYS A 316 6.69 2.50 -36.71
C LYS A 316 6.10 3.87 -36.43
N LEU A 317 6.48 4.91 -37.18
CA LEU A 317 6.20 6.30 -36.83
C LEU A 317 4.74 6.71 -37.05
N LYS A 318 4.17 6.40 -38.22
CA LYS A 318 2.76 6.63 -38.60
C LYS A 318 2.39 5.69 -39.72
N VAL A 319 1.08 5.48 -39.91
CA VAL A 319 0.52 4.69 -41.02
C VAL A 319 1.03 5.18 -42.39
N GLN A 320 1.18 6.49 -42.58
CA GLN A 320 1.66 7.05 -43.84
C GLN A 320 3.10 6.62 -44.22
N TYR A 321 3.97 6.39 -43.22
CA TYR A 321 5.35 5.94 -43.46
C TYR A 321 5.48 4.42 -43.62
N GLU A 322 4.40 3.63 -43.46
CA GLU A 322 4.47 2.17 -43.62
C GLU A 322 4.92 1.75 -45.03
N GLY A 323 4.73 2.63 -46.02
CA GLY A 323 5.21 2.45 -47.39
C GLY A 323 6.71 2.17 -47.53
N PHE A 324 7.54 2.62 -46.57
CA PHE A 324 9.00 2.41 -46.58
C PHE A 324 9.42 0.97 -46.28
N ASN A 325 8.62 0.22 -45.52
CA ASN A 325 8.96 -1.16 -45.10
C ASN A 325 8.39 -2.24 -46.03
N ILE A 326 7.64 -1.86 -47.07
CA ILE A 326 7.08 -2.82 -48.02
C ILE A 326 8.18 -3.37 -48.94
N LEU A 327 8.41 -4.69 -48.88
CA LEU A 327 9.42 -5.42 -49.67
C LEU A 327 9.04 -5.65 -51.15
N LYS A 328 8.06 -4.92 -51.68
CA LYS A 328 7.57 -5.04 -53.07
C LYS A 328 8.02 -3.86 -53.93
N SER A 329 8.21 -4.09 -55.22
CA SER A 329 8.41 -3.02 -56.20
C SER A 329 7.16 -2.14 -56.33
N GLY A 330 7.36 -0.86 -56.59
CA GLY A 330 6.27 0.09 -56.84
C GLY A 330 6.57 1.47 -56.26
N SER A 331 5.58 2.34 -56.29
CA SER A 331 5.64 3.67 -55.70
C SER A 331 4.55 3.84 -54.64
N PHE A 332 4.76 4.75 -53.71
CA PHE A 332 3.71 5.27 -52.83
C PHE A 332 3.83 6.78 -52.72
N LYS A 333 2.73 7.41 -52.30
CA LYS A 333 2.66 8.83 -52.05
C LYS A 333 2.67 9.05 -50.54
N ILE A 334 3.30 10.13 -50.11
CA ILE A 334 3.30 10.56 -48.72
C ILE A 334 3.27 12.09 -48.69
N ASN A 335 2.59 12.64 -47.70
CA ASN A 335 2.59 14.07 -47.49
C ASN A 335 3.97 14.51 -46.98
N ILE A 336 4.40 15.67 -47.45
CA ILE A 336 5.62 16.32 -46.97
C ILE A 336 5.33 16.89 -45.60
N ASP A 337 6.28 16.71 -44.70
CA ASP A 337 6.31 17.33 -43.38
C ASP A 337 7.72 17.87 -43.13
N ASP A 338 7.89 18.61 -42.03
CA ASP A 338 9.18 19.21 -41.65
C ASP A 338 10.30 18.17 -41.47
N ASN A 339 9.95 16.90 -41.29
CA ASN A 339 10.91 15.82 -41.09
C ASN A 339 11.33 15.14 -42.41
N LEU A 340 10.47 15.13 -43.43
CA LEU A 340 10.68 14.57 -44.79
C LEU A 340 11.14 15.61 -45.82
N ASP A 341 12.19 16.36 -45.48
CA ASP A 341 12.83 17.30 -46.40
C ASP A 341 13.59 16.60 -47.55
N LYS A 342 13.98 17.39 -48.56
CA LYS A 342 14.74 16.92 -49.72
C LYS A 342 16.07 16.27 -49.33
N ASP A 343 16.77 16.83 -48.35
CA ASP A 343 18.09 16.37 -47.94
C ASP A 343 18.00 14.97 -47.31
N PHE A 344 17.00 14.73 -46.47
CA PHE A 344 16.73 13.43 -45.90
C PHE A 344 16.29 12.41 -46.94
N LEU A 345 15.44 12.79 -47.90
CA LEU A 345 15.08 11.91 -49.01
C LEU A 345 16.30 11.52 -49.88
N ASP A 346 17.25 12.43 -50.07
CA ASP A 346 18.51 12.14 -50.75
C ASP A 346 19.38 11.16 -49.92
N ILE A 347 19.44 11.30 -48.59
CA ILE A 347 20.08 10.32 -47.69
C ILE A 347 19.45 8.94 -47.86
N LEU A 348 18.12 8.84 -47.84
CA LEU A 348 17.39 7.58 -48.02
C LEU A 348 17.68 6.94 -49.40
N LYS A 349 17.83 7.75 -50.45
CA LYS A 349 18.17 7.31 -51.80
C LYS A 349 19.61 6.78 -51.87
N ILE A 350 20.57 7.50 -51.31
CA ILE A 350 21.99 7.09 -51.24
C ILE A 350 22.11 5.76 -50.49
N LYS A 351 21.40 5.61 -49.37
CA LYS A 351 21.35 4.38 -48.58
C LYS A 351 20.58 3.24 -49.23
N GLY A 352 19.88 3.50 -50.32
CA GLY A 352 19.09 2.51 -51.04
C GLY A 352 17.81 2.10 -50.32
N VAL A 353 17.34 2.88 -49.34
CA VAL A 353 16.01 2.74 -48.73
C VAL A 353 14.93 2.94 -49.80
N ILE A 354 15.14 3.94 -50.66
CA ILE A 354 14.31 4.27 -51.82
C ILE A 354 15.16 4.25 -53.11
N SER A 355 14.52 4.14 -54.27
CA SER A 355 15.20 4.21 -55.58
C SER A 355 15.23 5.62 -56.15
N SER A 356 14.13 6.34 -56.03
CA SER A 356 14.01 7.76 -56.39
C SER A 356 12.77 8.36 -55.74
N PHE A 357 12.67 9.68 -55.77
CA PHE A 357 11.48 10.43 -55.34
C PHE A 357 11.19 11.56 -56.32
N THR A 358 9.94 12.03 -56.33
CA THR A 358 9.48 13.14 -57.17
C THR A 358 8.44 13.94 -56.41
N PHE A 359 8.70 15.22 -56.19
CA PHE A 359 7.74 16.16 -55.64
C PHE A 359 6.59 16.34 -56.64
N LEU A 360 5.36 16.05 -56.21
CA LEU A 360 4.17 16.17 -57.04
C LEU A 360 3.57 17.58 -56.92
N ASN A 361 3.66 18.16 -55.73
CA ASN A 361 3.34 19.53 -55.37
C ASN A 361 4.08 19.90 -54.07
N ASP A 362 3.75 21.03 -53.46
CA ASP A 362 4.39 21.51 -52.23
C ASP A 362 4.07 20.65 -51.00
N ASP A 363 3.05 19.78 -51.08
CA ASP A 363 2.53 19.01 -49.94
C ASP A 363 2.68 17.48 -50.09
N GLU A 364 3.04 16.96 -51.27
CA GLU A 364 3.03 15.53 -51.58
C GLU A 364 4.26 15.11 -52.39
N VAL A 365 4.92 14.04 -51.92
CA VAL A 365 6.05 13.41 -52.62
C VAL A 365 5.70 11.97 -53.02
N LYS A 366 6.02 11.63 -54.27
CA LYS A 366 5.99 10.26 -54.77
C LYS A 366 7.33 9.59 -54.52
N ILE A 367 7.32 8.50 -53.75
CA ILE A 367 8.50 7.71 -53.44
C ILE A 367 8.47 6.40 -54.23
N ASN A 368 9.53 6.13 -54.99
CA ASN A 368 9.73 4.87 -55.69
C ASN A 368 10.58 3.93 -54.83
N ARG A 369 10.10 2.70 -54.64
CA ARG A 369 10.80 1.69 -53.85
C ARG A 369 11.94 1.07 -54.64
N LYS A 370 13.03 0.72 -53.97
CA LYS A 370 14.11 -0.10 -54.53
C LYS A 370 13.72 -1.58 -54.40
N GLN A 371 13.80 -2.35 -55.49
CA GLN A 371 13.62 -3.81 -55.40
C GLN A 371 14.72 -4.38 -54.50
N ASN A 372 14.32 -4.95 -53.36
CA ASN A 372 15.20 -5.85 -52.63
C ASN A 372 15.26 -7.14 -53.47
N LYS A 373 16.34 -7.33 -54.25
CA LYS A 373 16.65 -8.68 -54.75
C LYS A 373 16.67 -9.60 -53.53
N LYS A 374 15.95 -10.72 -53.59
CA LYS A 374 15.97 -11.73 -52.53
C LYS A 374 17.44 -11.98 -52.17
N LEU A 375 17.82 -11.66 -50.93
CA LEU A 375 19.01 -12.21 -50.30
C LEU A 375 18.70 -13.71 -50.20
N ASN A 376 19.28 -14.49 -51.11
CA ASN A 376 19.24 -15.95 -51.05
C ASN A 376 20.14 -16.43 -49.92
#